data_AF-A0A519ZS21-F1
#
_entry.id   AF-A0A519ZS21-F1
#
_cell.length_a   1.000
_cell.length_b   1.000
_cell.length_c   1.000
_cell.angle_alpha   90.00
_cell.angle_beta   90.00
_cell.angle_gamma   90.00
#
_symmetry.space_group_name_H-M   'P 1'
#
loop_
_entity.id
_entity.type
_entity.pdbx_description
1 polymer ?
#
loop_
_entity_poly.entity_id
_entity_poly.type
_entity_poly.pdbx_seq_one_letter_code
_entity_poly.pdbx_strand_id
1 'polypeptide(L)'
;MGERQRTVSMMHKKNWIVWAAAAAVAVAGALAWAPWRAGSPDAAAPAAPGVTAGAGPLVVAPALSSSAAVGATGTGREAEAAVNPLDTMIQPVFRATATGGLALDAQTRIDVERIESLYERDEALARLNEASGALPDKARRELAELYQQHAQYAQAVAQTYPPGQGGESIDDAARQLNGLHELRQQYFGAERAEALFGEEERISRELLALMRQSKDPGLSLEEKAAQAQEAWKKAHPAQQ
;
A
#
# COMPACT_ATOMS: atom_id res chain seq x y z
N MET A 1 38.96 -20.97 -28.97
CA MET A 1 38.71 -22.28 -28.32
C MET A 1 39.35 -22.20 -26.95
N GLY A 2 38.68 -22.16 -25.81
CA GLY A 2 37.34 -22.59 -25.43
C GLY A 2 37.50 -23.08 -23.99
N GLU A 3 36.48 -22.85 -23.15
CA GLU A 3 36.34 -23.32 -21.75
C GLU A 3 37.02 -22.49 -20.66
N ARG A 4 36.43 -22.29 -19.47
CA ARG A 4 35.05 -22.43 -18.95
C ARG A 4 35.05 -21.67 -17.62
N GLN A 5 34.02 -20.86 -17.44
CA GLN A 5 33.48 -20.22 -16.24
C GLN A 5 34.08 -20.55 -14.86
N ARG A 6 34.43 -19.49 -14.11
CA ARG A 6 34.53 -19.34 -12.64
C ARG A 6 34.93 -17.87 -12.41
N THR A 7 34.17 -16.96 -11.82
CA THR A 7 33.31 -16.99 -10.64
C THR A 7 32.38 -15.77 -10.74
N VAL A 8 31.06 -15.98 -10.77
CA VAL A 8 30.11 -14.88 -10.54
C VAL A 8 29.99 -14.75 -9.02
N SER A 9 30.40 -13.59 -8.52
CA SER A 9 30.27 -13.14 -7.14
C SER A 9 28.81 -13.30 -6.68
N MET A 10 28.51 -14.36 -5.94
CA MET A 10 27.26 -14.51 -5.21
C MET A 10 27.42 -13.83 -3.84
N MET A 11 27.27 -12.51 -3.83
CA MET A 11 26.81 -11.77 -2.65
C MET A 11 25.52 -11.06 -3.06
N HIS A 12 24.58 -10.91 -2.10
CA HIS A 12 23.17 -10.47 -2.23
C HIS A 12 22.09 -11.56 -2.26
N LYS A 13 22.24 -12.64 -1.47
CA LYS A 13 21.15 -13.60 -1.16
C LYS A 13 20.78 -13.72 0.31
N LYS A 14 21.20 -12.76 1.14
CA LYS A 14 20.97 -12.78 2.59
C LYS A 14 20.39 -11.42 2.92
N ASN A 15 19.06 -11.36 3.11
CA ASN A 15 18.23 -10.28 3.68
C ASN A 15 16.80 -10.21 3.09
N TRP A 16 16.39 -11.15 2.22
CA TRP A 16 15.02 -11.21 1.68
C TRP A 16 13.98 -11.82 2.64
N ILE A 17 14.40 -12.68 3.57
CA ILE A 17 13.47 -13.50 4.39
C ILE A 17 12.73 -12.69 5.46
N VAL A 18 13.21 -11.48 5.80
CA VAL A 18 12.57 -10.61 6.81
C VAL A 18 11.22 -10.07 6.34
N TRP A 19 10.95 -10.08 5.03
CA TRP A 19 9.66 -9.61 4.49
C TRP A 19 8.66 -10.73 4.23
N ALA A 20 9.04 -12.00 4.27
CA ALA A 20 8.12 -13.09 3.92
C ALA A 20 7.00 -13.29 4.96
N ALA A 21 7.27 -13.07 6.25
CA ALA A 21 6.24 -13.29 7.29
C ALA A 21 5.23 -12.14 7.41
N ALA A 22 5.64 -10.89 7.15
CA ALA A 22 4.73 -9.74 7.10
C ALA A 22 4.04 -9.59 5.73
N ALA A 23 4.75 -9.89 4.64
CA ALA A 23 4.17 -9.83 3.30
C ALA A 23 3.27 -11.04 2.99
N ALA A 24 3.45 -12.23 3.58
CA ALA A 24 2.52 -13.34 3.35
C ALA A 24 1.13 -13.08 3.97
N VAL A 25 1.02 -12.25 5.00
CA VAL A 25 -0.27 -11.82 5.57
C VAL A 25 -0.80 -10.56 4.86
N ALA A 26 0.07 -9.59 4.53
CA ALA A 26 -0.36 -8.37 3.82
C ALA A 26 -0.72 -8.59 2.33
N VAL A 27 -0.01 -9.47 1.61
CA VAL A 27 -0.29 -9.79 0.20
C VAL A 27 -1.51 -10.70 0.06
N ALA A 28 -1.78 -11.57 1.03
CA ALA A 28 -3.01 -12.38 1.05
C ALA A 28 -4.26 -11.54 1.36
N GLY A 29 -4.13 -10.49 2.19
CA GLY A 29 -5.21 -9.51 2.41
C GLY A 29 -5.45 -8.61 1.20
N ALA A 30 -4.38 -8.14 0.53
CA ALA A 30 -4.50 -7.27 -0.64
C ALA A 30 -5.01 -7.97 -1.91
N LEU A 31 -4.78 -9.28 -2.08
CA LEU A 31 -5.27 -10.04 -3.23
C LEU A 31 -6.71 -10.57 -3.06
N ALA A 32 -7.27 -10.57 -1.85
CA ALA A 32 -8.64 -11.01 -1.61
C ALA A 32 -9.70 -9.90 -1.81
N TRP A 33 -9.27 -8.62 -1.92
CA TRP A 33 -10.17 -7.46 -2.03
C TRP A 33 -9.87 -6.55 -3.22
N ALA A 34 -9.17 -7.07 -4.25
CA ALA A 34 -9.09 -6.38 -5.53
C ALA A 34 -10.34 -6.71 -6.37
N PRO A 35 -11.26 -5.76 -6.65
CA PRO A 35 -12.29 -5.97 -7.65
C PRO A 35 -11.63 -5.96 -9.04
N TRP A 36 -11.14 -7.11 -9.49
CA TRP A 36 -10.80 -7.31 -10.90
C TRP A 36 -12.09 -7.25 -11.72
N ARG A 37 -12.28 -6.11 -12.41
CA ARG A 37 -13.29 -5.98 -13.46
C ARG A 37 -12.87 -6.86 -14.64
N ALA A 38 -13.61 -7.94 -14.84
CA ALA A 38 -13.62 -8.66 -16.11
C ALA A 38 -14.42 -7.88 -17.15
N GLY A 39 -13.84 -7.78 -18.35
CA GLY A 39 -14.54 -7.51 -19.60
C GLY A 39 -13.70 -6.65 -20.55
N SER A 40 -13.37 -7.02 -21.77
CA SER A 40 -13.40 -8.27 -22.55
C SER A 40 -12.55 -8.02 -23.81
N PRO A 41 -12.10 -9.06 -24.54
CA PRO A 41 -11.14 -8.96 -25.64
C PRO A 41 -11.82 -8.65 -26.99
N ASP A 42 -11.17 -7.84 -27.82
CA ASP A 42 -11.30 -7.78 -29.29
C ASP A 42 -10.29 -6.71 -29.79
N ALA A 43 -9.58 -6.75 -30.92
CA ALA A 43 -9.13 -7.76 -31.85
C ALA A 43 -8.04 -7.08 -32.70
N ALA A 44 -7.07 -7.89 -33.14
CA ALA A 44 -6.25 -7.78 -34.36
C ALA A 44 -5.79 -6.41 -34.93
N ALA A 45 -4.47 -6.31 -35.07
CA ALA A 45 -3.68 -5.35 -35.86
C ALA A 45 -4.03 -5.34 -37.38
N PRO A 46 -3.40 -4.46 -38.20
CA PRO A 46 -2.09 -4.83 -38.77
C PRO A 46 -1.05 -3.71 -38.96
N ALA A 47 0.19 -4.17 -39.20
CA ALA A 47 1.43 -3.47 -39.60
C ALA A 47 1.30 -2.74 -40.97
N ALA A 48 2.23 -1.92 -41.51
CA ALA A 48 3.70 -1.85 -41.51
C ALA A 48 4.15 -0.48 -42.15
N PRO A 49 5.29 -0.29 -42.85
CA PRO A 49 6.68 -0.10 -42.38
C PRO A 49 7.44 1.11 -43.01
N GLY A 50 8.68 1.35 -42.56
CA GLY A 50 9.79 1.97 -43.34
C GLY A 50 9.91 3.51 -43.27
N VAL A 51 11.04 4.19 -43.51
CA VAL A 51 12.38 3.87 -44.01
C VAL A 51 13.35 5.00 -43.55
N THR A 52 14.64 4.67 -43.57
CA THR A 52 15.88 5.38 -43.23
C THR A 52 16.22 6.70 -43.94
N ALA A 53 17.00 7.53 -43.22
CA ALA A 53 18.23 8.27 -43.59
C ALA A 53 18.24 9.39 -44.67
N GLY A 54 19.04 10.43 -44.42
CA GLY A 54 19.64 11.27 -45.47
C GLY A 54 20.02 12.70 -45.03
N ALA A 55 21.28 13.09 -45.27
CA ALA A 55 21.95 14.28 -44.75
C ALA A 55 22.09 15.45 -45.75
N GLY A 56 22.06 16.71 -45.24
CA GLY A 56 22.70 17.96 -45.73
C GLY A 56 22.41 18.45 -47.17
N PRO A 57 22.92 19.63 -47.63
CA PRO A 57 23.80 20.63 -46.96
C PRO A 57 23.44 22.15 -47.16
N LEU A 58 24.19 22.99 -46.42
CA LEU A 58 24.62 24.42 -46.56
C LEU A 58 24.02 25.42 -47.60
N VAL A 59 23.92 26.72 -47.21
CA VAL A 59 24.67 27.92 -47.73
C VAL A 59 23.90 29.28 -47.57
N VAL A 60 24.51 30.18 -46.75
CA VAL A 60 24.71 31.67 -46.82
C VAL A 60 23.57 32.73 -46.69
N ALA A 61 23.89 33.75 -45.86
CA ALA A 61 23.22 34.98 -45.38
C ALA A 61 23.13 36.13 -46.44
N PRO A 62 22.92 37.46 -46.14
CA PRO A 62 22.55 38.21 -44.91
C PRO A 62 21.51 39.37 -45.13
N ALA A 63 21.01 40.01 -44.06
CA ALA A 63 20.62 41.44 -44.08
C ALA A 63 20.52 42.04 -42.67
N LEU A 64 21.13 43.21 -42.52
CA LEU A 64 21.20 44.06 -41.32
C LEU A 64 19.88 44.80 -41.10
N SER A 65 19.45 44.99 -39.84
CA SER A 65 19.14 46.33 -39.27
C SER A 65 18.57 46.28 -37.85
N SER A 66 19.13 47.19 -37.05
CA SER A 66 18.54 47.96 -35.96
C SER A 66 18.31 47.37 -34.57
N SER A 67 18.94 48.12 -33.66
CA SER A 67 19.01 48.04 -32.21
C SER A 67 17.71 48.44 -31.50
N ALA A 68 17.62 47.93 -30.27
CA ALA A 68 16.92 48.47 -29.09
C ALA A 68 15.39 48.41 -29.03
N ALA A 69 14.88 47.57 -28.12
CA ALA A 69 14.11 48.06 -26.97
C ALA A 69 13.99 46.98 -25.89
N VAL A 70 14.13 47.45 -24.66
CA VAL A 70 14.01 46.74 -23.39
C VAL A 70 12.59 46.18 -23.23
N GLY A 71 12.50 44.91 -22.86
CA GLY A 71 11.24 44.25 -22.52
C GLY A 71 11.55 43.03 -21.68
N ALA A 72 11.85 43.25 -20.39
CA ALA A 72 11.86 42.19 -19.39
C ALA A 72 10.41 41.73 -19.17
N THR A 73 9.91 40.89 -20.07
CA THR A 73 8.69 40.12 -19.85
C THR A 73 9.15 38.84 -19.18
N GLY A 74 8.97 38.79 -17.86
CA GLY A 74 9.13 37.57 -17.09
C GLY A 74 8.33 36.48 -17.78
N THR A 75 9.05 35.49 -18.31
CA THR A 75 8.45 34.22 -18.66
C THR A 75 7.99 33.62 -17.34
N GLY A 76 6.71 33.83 -17.03
CA GLY A 76 5.94 32.94 -16.18
C GLY A 76 6.02 31.57 -16.83
N ARG A 77 7.10 30.85 -16.51
CA ARG A 77 7.13 29.41 -16.64
C ARG A 77 6.15 28.95 -15.57
N GLU A 78 4.89 28.81 -15.98
CA GLU A 78 3.95 27.92 -15.32
C GLU A 78 4.75 26.65 -15.07
N ALA A 79 5.13 26.45 -13.80
CA ALA A 79 5.60 25.16 -13.36
C ALA A 79 4.37 24.27 -13.51
N GLU A 80 4.28 23.62 -14.66
CA GLU A 80 3.38 22.51 -14.92
C GLU A 80 3.57 21.58 -13.74
N ALA A 81 2.63 21.64 -12.79
CA ALA A 81 2.71 20.92 -11.54
C ALA A 81 2.88 19.47 -11.94
N ALA A 82 4.06 18.90 -11.66
CA ALA A 82 4.33 17.51 -11.96
C ALA A 82 3.22 16.71 -11.28
N VAL A 83 2.31 16.15 -12.08
CA VAL A 83 1.19 15.35 -11.58
C VAL A 83 1.83 14.22 -10.79
N ASN A 84 1.62 14.21 -9.47
CA ASN A 84 2.17 13.17 -8.65
C ASN A 84 1.46 11.88 -9.10
N PRO A 85 2.17 10.81 -9.51
CA PRO A 85 1.51 9.57 -9.94
C PRO A 85 0.56 9.02 -8.86
N LEU A 86 0.75 9.39 -7.58
CA LEU A 86 -0.15 9.06 -6.49
C LEU A 86 -1.53 9.76 -6.56
N ASP A 87 -1.63 10.92 -7.23
CA ASP A 87 -2.89 11.65 -7.45
C ASP A 87 -3.85 10.91 -8.40
N THR A 88 -3.32 9.97 -9.19
CA THR A 88 -4.14 9.18 -10.13
C THR A 88 -4.80 7.97 -9.46
N MET A 89 -4.46 7.67 -8.20
CA MET A 89 -5.08 6.59 -7.45
C MET A 89 -6.48 6.98 -6.96
N ILE A 90 -7.36 6.00 -6.82
CA ILE A 90 -8.70 6.20 -6.26
C ILE A 90 -8.54 6.74 -4.83
N GLN A 91 -9.02 7.96 -4.61
CA GLN A 91 -8.96 8.59 -3.29
C GLN A 91 -9.83 7.81 -2.29
N PRO A 92 -9.40 7.73 -1.02
CA PRO A 92 -10.22 7.22 0.06
C PRO A 92 -11.58 7.92 0.15
N VAL A 93 -12.63 7.15 0.46
CA VAL A 93 -13.98 7.67 0.62
C VAL A 93 -14.45 7.38 2.04
N PHE A 94 -14.42 8.42 2.88
CA PHE A 94 -14.90 8.33 4.25
C PHE A 94 -16.43 8.46 4.30
N ARG A 95 -17.04 7.78 5.27
CA ARG A 95 -18.50 7.74 5.42
C ARG A 95 -18.94 8.29 6.77
N ALA A 96 -20.12 8.90 6.80
CA ALA A 96 -20.80 9.26 8.03
C ALA A 96 -21.86 8.22 8.39
N THR A 97 -22.08 8.00 9.67
CA THR A 97 -23.22 7.23 10.20
C THR A 97 -24.50 8.06 10.14
N ALA A 98 -25.65 7.42 10.37
CA ALA A 98 -26.94 8.10 10.45
C ALA A 98 -27.01 9.18 11.56
N THR A 99 -26.11 9.11 12.55
CA THR A 99 -26.02 10.10 13.64
C THR A 99 -25.06 11.26 13.33
N GLY A 100 -24.47 11.29 12.13
CA GLY A 100 -23.52 12.31 11.69
C GLY A 100 -22.10 12.15 12.24
N GLY A 101 -21.80 11.05 12.95
CA GLY A 101 -20.43 10.67 13.31
C GLY A 101 -19.71 9.91 12.19
N LEU A 102 -18.40 9.74 12.29
CA LEU A 102 -17.60 8.93 11.38
C LEU A 102 -18.02 7.46 11.46
N ALA A 103 -18.24 6.81 10.31
CA ALA A 103 -18.39 5.37 10.27
C ALA A 103 -17.03 4.73 10.59
N LEU A 104 -16.94 3.98 11.68
CA LEU A 104 -15.71 3.28 12.08
C LEU A 104 -15.81 1.82 11.67
N ASP A 105 -14.92 1.40 10.76
CA ASP A 105 -14.79 0.03 10.30
C ASP A 105 -13.37 -0.21 9.75
N ALA A 106 -13.07 -1.47 9.41
CA ALA A 106 -11.78 -1.85 8.83
C ALA A 106 -11.42 -1.03 7.59
N GLN A 107 -12.40 -0.68 6.74
CA GLN A 107 -12.14 0.12 5.54
C GLN A 107 -11.66 1.53 5.91
N THR A 108 -12.31 2.16 6.89
CA THR A 108 -11.93 3.49 7.38
C THR A 108 -10.50 3.48 7.92
N ARG A 109 -10.12 2.43 8.65
CA ARG A 109 -8.74 2.24 9.12
C ARG A 109 -7.75 2.10 7.96
N ILE A 110 -8.02 1.22 7.00
CA ILE A 110 -7.18 0.98 5.81
C ILE A 110 -6.97 2.28 5.03
N ASP A 111 -8.02 3.09 4.92
CA ASP A 111 -7.96 4.37 4.23
C ASP A 111 -7.11 5.42 4.97
N VAL A 112 -7.16 5.45 6.31
CA VAL A 112 -6.25 6.25 7.14
C VAL A 112 -4.80 5.77 6.99
N GLU A 113 -4.56 4.46 7.13
CA GLU A 113 -3.25 3.82 6.96
C GLU A 113 -2.63 4.13 5.59
N ARG A 114 -3.46 4.11 4.54
CA ARG A 114 -3.03 4.45 3.18
C ARG A 114 -2.54 5.89 3.10
N ILE A 115 -3.30 6.84 3.65
CA ILE A 115 -2.90 8.24 3.64
C ILE A 115 -1.60 8.44 4.42
N GLU A 116 -1.48 7.84 5.61
CA GLU A 116 -0.25 7.88 6.41
C GLU A 116 0.97 7.29 5.69
N SER A 117 0.77 6.23 4.91
CA SER A 117 1.87 5.54 4.22
C SER A 117 2.34 6.25 2.95
N LEU A 118 1.46 7.03 2.31
CA LEU A 118 1.72 7.67 1.02
C LEU A 118 2.22 9.10 1.13
N TYR A 119 1.92 9.78 2.24
CA TYR A 119 2.12 11.23 2.36
C TYR A 119 2.80 11.61 3.66
N GLU A 120 3.66 12.63 3.59
CA GLU A 120 4.19 13.29 4.78
C GLU A 120 3.06 13.98 5.57
N ARG A 121 3.28 14.19 6.87
CA ARG A 121 2.24 14.62 7.81
C ARG A 121 1.35 15.78 7.33
N ASP A 122 1.95 16.86 6.84
CA ASP A 122 1.19 18.05 6.43
C ASP A 122 0.37 17.79 5.15
N GLU A 123 0.91 17.02 4.21
CA GLU A 123 0.20 16.61 3.01
C GLU A 123 -0.91 15.59 3.34
N ALA A 124 -0.64 14.62 4.22
CA ALA A 124 -1.63 13.66 4.70
C ALA A 124 -2.85 14.36 5.32
N LEU A 125 -2.63 15.40 6.13
CA LEU A 125 -3.72 16.22 6.68
C LEU A 125 -4.50 16.98 5.59
N ALA A 126 -3.82 17.49 4.56
CA ALA A 126 -4.48 18.13 3.42
C ALA A 126 -5.34 17.12 2.65
N ARG A 127 -4.85 15.90 2.42
CA ARG A 127 -5.61 14.82 1.77
C ARG A 127 -6.79 14.35 2.60
N LEU A 128 -6.66 14.27 3.91
CA LEU A 128 -7.78 13.98 4.80
C LEU A 128 -8.86 15.06 4.73
N ASN A 129 -8.46 16.33 4.69
CA ASN A 129 -9.41 17.45 4.54
C ASN A 129 -10.14 17.42 3.19
N GLU A 130 -9.43 17.09 2.11
CA GLU A 130 -10.02 16.92 0.77
C GLU A 130 -11.01 15.74 0.76
N ALA A 131 -10.57 14.56 1.20
CA ALA A 131 -11.37 13.33 1.22
C ALA A 131 -12.57 13.41 2.18
N SER A 132 -12.53 14.30 3.17
CA SER A 132 -13.60 14.52 4.14
C SER A 132 -14.51 15.70 3.80
N GLY A 133 -14.35 16.35 2.64
CA GLY A 133 -15.10 17.55 2.28
C GLY A 133 -16.63 17.39 2.28
N ALA A 134 -17.12 16.17 2.02
CA ALA A 134 -18.55 15.83 2.05
C ALA A 134 -19.07 15.36 3.42
N LEU A 135 -18.19 15.19 4.42
CA LEU A 135 -18.58 14.72 5.74
C LEU A 135 -19.15 15.86 6.62
N PRO A 136 -20.09 15.54 7.53
CA PRO A 136 -20.50 16.46 8.59
C PRO A 136 -19.33 16.88 9.48
N ASP A 137 -19.40 18.08 10.06
CA ASP A 137 -18.35 18.65 10.93
C ASP A 137 -17.91 17.73 12.07
N LYS A 138 -18.85 16.98 12.64
CA LYS A 138 -18.57 15.99 13.67
C LYS A 138 -17.67 14.87 13.12
N ALA A 139 -18.08 14.22 12.03
CA ALA A 139 -17.31 13.16 11.39
C ALA A 139 -15.93 13.63 10.89
N ARG A 140 -15.80 14.88 10.41
CA ARG A 140 -14.50 15.45 10.02
C ARG A 140 -13.52 15.56 11.19
N ARG A 141 -14.00 16.03 12.34
CA ARG A 141 -13.20 16.11 13.57
C ARG A 141 -12.81 14.73 14.07
N GLU A 142 -13.76 13.80 14.11
CA GLU A 142 -13.51 12.41 14.50
C GLU A 142 -12.50 11.72 13.58
N LEU A 143 -12.49 12.03 12.28
CA LEU A 143 -11.50 11.53 11.34
C LEU A 143 -10.10 12.08 11.60
N ALA A 144 -9.98 13.39 11.85
CA ALA A 144 -8.70 14.00 12.21
C ALA A 144 -8.15 13.43 13.54
N GLU A 145 -9.02 13.19 14.52
CA GLU A 145 -8.68 12.52 15.78
C GLU A 145 -8.23 11.08 15.54
N LEU A 146 -8.95 10.32 14.71
CA LEU A 146 -8.59 8.94 14.35
C LEU A 146 -7.20 8.87 13.70
N TYR A 147 -6.90 9.76 12.76
CA TYR A 147 -5.57 9.84 12.13
C TYR A 147 -4.46 10.07 13.17
N GLN A 148 -4.63 11.06 14.05
CA GLN A 148 -3.62 11.33 15.08
C GLN A 148 -3.42 10.17 16.05
N GLN A 149 -4.52 9.52 16.45
CA GLN A 149 -4.50 8.37 17.35
C GLN A 149 -3.86 7.16 16.67
N HIS A 150 -4.13 6.95 15.38
CA HIS A 150 -3.54 5.89 14.59
C HIS A 150 -2.03 6.07 14.43
N ALA A 151 -1.55 7.27 14.09
CA ALA A 151 -0.12 7.56 14.02
C ALA A 151 0.61 7.25 15.35
N GLN A 152 0.01 7.57 16.50
CA GLN A 152 0.57 7.24 17.82
C GLN A 152 0.58 5.73 18.08
N TYR A 153 -0.50 5.04 17.71
CA TYR A 153 -0.59 3.58 17.80
C TYR A 153 0.47 2.91 16.92
N ALA A 154 0.62 3.33 15.66
CA ALA A 154 1.61 2.80 14.73
C ALA A 154 3.04 2.98 15.27
N GLN A 155 3.33 4.12 15.88
CA GLN A 155 4.60 4.35 16.56
C GLN A 155 4.81 3.38 17.74
N ALA A 156 3.78 3.14 18.56
CA ALA A 156 3.85 2.20 19.68
C ALA A 156 4.02 0.75 19.22
N VAL A 157 3.37 0.36 18.10
CA VAL A 157 3.58 -0.93 17.45
C VAL A 157 5.03 -1.08 17.03
N ALA A 158 5.60 -0.09 16.34
CA ALA A 158 6.99 -0.15 15.87
C ALA A 158 8.01 -0.23 17.03
N GLN A 159 7.71 0.38 18.17
CA GLN A 159 8.54 0.28 19.38
C GLN A 159 8.41 -1.07 20.08
N THR A 160 7.19 -1.61 20.16
CA THR A 160 6.89 -2.87 20.86
C THR A 160 7.31 -4.09 20.04
N TYR A 161 7.17 -4.01 18.72
CA TYR A 161 7.48 -5.07 17.76
C TYR A 161 8.41 -4.54 16.68
N PRO A 162 9.71 -4.33 16.99
CA PRO A 162 10.67 -3.81 16.03
C PRO A 162 10.76 -4.69 14.78
N PRO A 163 10.92 -4.09 13.59
CA PRO A 163 11.08 -4.86 12.35
C PRO A 163 12.33 -5.74 12.43
N GLY A 164 12.22 -6.97 11.92
CA GLY A 164 13.32 -7.94 11.92
C GLY A 164 13.50 -8.75 13.21
N GLN A 165 12.69 -8.49 14.24
CA GLN A 165 12.67 -9.28 15.50
C GLN A 165 11.41 -10.15 15.62
N GLY A 166 10.92 -10.64 14.47
CA GLY A 166 9.72 -11.49 14.42
C GLY A 166 9.93 -12.84 15.09
N GLY A 167 8.83 -13.44 15.55
CA GLY A 167 8.82 -14.78 16.13
C GLY A 167 9.19 -15.87 15.12
N GLU A 168 9.88 -16.92 15.59
CA GLU A 168 10.27 -18.06 14.75
C GLU A 168 9.28 -19.24 14.85
N SER A 169 8.26 -19.10 15.71
CA SER A 169 7.26 -20.13 15.96
C SER A 169 5.81 -19.62 15.87
N ILE A 170 4.87 -20.56 15.74
CA ILE A 170 3.43 -20.27 15.75
C ILE A 170 3.01 -19.67 17.09
N ASP A 171 3.64 -20.08 18.20
CA ASP A 171 3.32 -19.55 19.53
C ASP A 171 3.85 -18.13 19.73
N ASP A 172 4.98 -17.78 19.12
CA ASP A 172 5.44 -16.39 19.08
C ASP A 172 4.46 -15.49 18.32
N ALA A 173 4.00 -15.95 17.15
CA ALA A 173 3.01 -15.22 16.36
C ALA A 173 1.69 -15.04 17.15
N ALA A 174 1.24 -16.06 17.89
CA ALA A 174 0.06 -15.97 18.74
C ALA A 174 0.25 -14.97 19.90
N ARG A 175 1.44 -14.96 20.53
CA ARG A 175 1.77 -13.99 21.58
C ARG A 175 1.80 -12.56 21.05
N GLN A 176 2.40 -12.36 19.88
CA GLN A 176 2.42 -11.06 19.21
C GLN A 176 1.01 -10.58 18.86
N LEU A 177 0.16 -11.46 18.33
CA LEU A 177 -1.23 -11.12 18.00
C LEU A 177 -2.03 -10.70 19.26
N ASN A 178 -1.81 -11.38 20.39
CA ASN A 178 -2.43 -11.01 21.66
C ASN A 178 -1.95 -9.64 22.17
N GLY A 179 -0.65 -9.36 22.11
CA GLY A 179 -0.16 -8.05 22.54
C GLY A 179 -0.57 -6.91 21.60
N LEU A 180 -0.70 -7.16 20.29
CA LEU A 180 -1.31 -6.20 19.37
C LEU A 180 -2.79 -5.92 19.72
N HIS A 181 -3.55 -6.96 20.06
CA HIS A 181 -4.92 -6.82 20.53
C HIS A 181 -5.01 -5.91 21.77
N GLU A 182 -4.17 -6.17 22.78
CA GLU A 182 -4.10 -5.37 24.00
C GLU A 182 -3.72 -3.91 23.68
N LEU A 183 -2.73 -3.70 22.81
CA LEU A 183 -2.30 -2.36 22.40
C LEU A 183 -3.42 -1.61 21.68
N ARG A 184 -4.17 -2.28 20.78
CA ARG A 184 -5.34 -1.68 20.11
C ARG A 184 -6.41 -1.28 21.12
N GLN A 185 -6.69 -2.11 22.11
CA GLN A 185 -7.65 -1.75 23.17
C GLN A 185 -7.17 -0.56 24.01
N GLN A 186 -5.87 -0.48 24.33
CA GLN A 186 -5.31 0.65 25.07
C GLN A 186 -5.44 1.97 24.30
N TYR A 187 -5.17 1.94 22.99
CA TYR A 187 -5.22 3.14 22.17
C TYR A 187 -6.65 3.54 21.81
N PHE A 188 -7.48 2.61 21.33
CA PHE A 188 -8.79 2.92 20.75
C PHE A 188 -9.97 2.63 21.68
N GLY A 189 -9.77 1.87 22.76
CA GLY A 189 -10.85 1.26 23.55
C GLY A 189 -11.42 0.01 22.87
N ALA A 190 -12.08 -0.85 23.65
CA ALA A 190 -12.53 -2.15 23.17
C ALA A 190 -13.46 -2.08 21.94
N GLU A 191 -14.47 -1.20 21.97
CA GLU A 191 -15.47 -1.10 20.89
C GLU A 191 -14.86 -0.61 19.57
N ARG A 192 -14.06 0.46 19.60
CA ARG A 192 -13.42 0.99 18.38
C ARG A 192 -12.32 0.06 17.89
N ALA A 193 -11.58 -0.59 18.79
CA ALA A 193 -10.60 -1.59 18.41
C ALA A 193 -11.26 -2.76 17.66
N GLU A 194 -12.40 -3.25 18.15
CA GLU A 194 -13.17 -4.29 17.47
C GLU A 194 -13.66 -3.83 16.09
N ALA A 195 -14.23 -2.63 16.00
CA ALA A 195 -14.71 -2.10 14.72
C ALA A 195 -13.59 -1.93 13.67
N LEU A 196 -12.41 -1.47 14.10
CA LEU A 196 -11.29 -1.17 13.20
C LEU A 196 -10.43 -2.40 12.87
N PHE A 197 -10.29 -3.36 13.80
CA PHE A 197 -9.32 -4.47 13.69
C PHE A 197 -9.91 -5.86 13.89
N GLY A 198 -11.13 -5.98 14.40
CA GLY A 198 -11.72 -7.25 14.84
C GLY A 198 -11.73 -8.31 13.74
N GLU A 199 -12.10 -7.92 12.51
CA GLU A 199 -12.14 -8.84 11.37
C GLU A 199 -10.76 -9.37 10.98
N GLU A 200 -9.76 -8.48 10.86
CA GLU A 200 -8.37 -8.88 10.57
C GLU A 200 -7.82 -9.79 11.67
N GLU A 201 -8.12 -9.46 12.93
CA GLU A 201 -7.64 -10.23 14.07
C GLU A 201 -8.28 -11.61 14.11
N ARG A 202 -9.59 -11.71 13.86
CA ARG A 202 -10.32 -12.98 13.75
C ARG A 202 -9.71 -13.87 12.68
N ILE A 203 -9.51 -13.34 11.47
CA ILE A 203 -8.88 -14.08 10.36
C ILE A 203 -7.47 -14.55 10.77
N SER A 204 -6.69 -13.67 11.40
CA SER A 204 -5.34 -13.99 11.87
C SER A 204 -5.33 -15.12 12.91
N ARG A 205 -6.28 -15.10 13.87
CA ARG A 205 -6.46 -16.15 14.88
C ARG A 205 -6.85 -17.49 14.25
N GLU A 206 -7.75 -17.47 13.27
CA GLU A 206 -8.16 -18.66 12.51
C GLU A 206 -7.00 -19.27 11.72
N LEU A 207 -6.21 -18.45 11.03
CA LEU A 207 -5.03 -18.92 10.30
C LEU A 207 -4.01 -19.56 11.24
N LEU A 208 -3.72 -18.95 12.39
CA LEU A 208 -2.83 -19.55 13.39
C LEU A 208 -3.38 -20.88 13.93
N ALA A 209 -4.70 -20.98 14.13
CA ALA A 209 -5.34 -22.22 14.55
C ALA A 209 -5.19 -23.32 13.48
N LEU A 210 -5.37 -22.99 12.20
CA LEU A 210 -5.16 -23.90 11.07
C LEU A 210 -3.70 -24.35 10.96
N MET A 211 -2.74 -23.44 11.15
CA MET A 211 -1.31 -23.79 11.17
C MET A 211 -0.97 -24.80 12.27
N ARG A 212 -1.58 -24.66 13.47
CA ARG A 212 -1.40 -25.63 14.57
C ARG A 212 -1.98 -27.01 14.26
N GLN A 213 -2.98 -27.10 13.40
CA GLN A 213 -3.60 -28.37 13.00
C GLN A 213 -2.77 -29.14 11.96
N SER A 214 -1.74 -28.52 11.36
CA SER A 214 -0.84 -29.20 10.43
C SER A 214 -0.12 -30.35 11.14
N LYS A 215 -0.43 -31.58 10.72
CA LYS A 215 0.07 -32.83 11.33
C LYS A 215 1.48 -33.21 10.89
N ASP A 216 2.04 -32.50 9.92
CA ASP A 216 3.37 -32.77 9.39
C ASP A 216 4.43 -31.95 10.15
N PRO A 217 5.27 -32.59 10.97
CA PRO A 217 6.33 -31.92 11.71
C PRO A 217 7.50 -31.47 10.81
N GLY A 218 7.60 -31.98 9.58
CA GLY A 218 8.67 -31.66 8.62
C GLY A 218 8.46 -30.35 7.86
N LEU A 219 7.24 -29.78 7.90
CA LEU A 219 6.94 -28.53 7.22
C LEU A 219 7.53 -27.33 7.95
N SER A 220 8.15 -26.45 7.17
CA SER A 220 8.53 -25.12 7.60
C SER A 220 7.32 -24.28 8.01
N LEU A 221 7.56 -23.19 8.74
CA LEU A 221 6.51 -22.25 9.14
C LEU A 221 5.79 -21.64 7.92
N GLU A 222 6.53 -21.35 6.86
CA GLU A 222 6.01 -20.79 5.60
C GLU A 222 5.06 -21.78 4.90
N GLU A 223 5.46 -23.06 4.80
CA GLU A 223 4.61 -24.10 4.21
C GLU A 223 3.34 -24.32 5.03
N LYS A 224 3.44 -24.28 6.36
CA LYS A 224 2.27 -24.35 7.25
C LYS A 224 1.34 -23.15 7.05
N ALA A 225 1.88 -21.95 6.88
CA ALA A 225 1.09 -20.75 6.59
C ALA A 225 0.36 -20.86 5.24
N ALA A 226 1.05 -21.32 4.20
CA ALA A 226 0.44 -21.53 2.88
C ALA A 226 -0.70 -22.56 2.93
N GLN A 227 -0.50 -23.69 3.62
CA GLN A 227 -1.56 -24.69 3.82
C GLN A 227 -2.76 -24.12 4.60
N ALA A 228 -2.51 -23.34 5.65
CA ALA A 228 -3.55 -22.70 6.43
C ALA A 228 -4.37 -21.71 5.59
N GLN A 229 -3.72 -20.88 4.76
CA GLN A 229 -4.41 -19.97 3.86
C GLN A 229 -5.30 -20.71 2.85
N GLU A 230 -4.79 -21.77 2.24
CA GLU A 230 -5.58 -22.58 1.29
C GLU A 230 -6.76 -23.28 1.98
N ALA A 231 -6.57 -23.79 3.20
CA ALA A 231 -7.65 -24.35 4.00
C ALA A 231 -8.69 -23.29 4.36
N TRP A 232 -8.27 -22.10 4.75
CA TRP A 232 -9.15 -20.99 5.08
C TRP A 232 -9.98 -20.52 3.88
N LYS A 233 -9.36 -20.36 2.71
CA LYS A 233 -10.04 -20.01 1.44
C LYS A 233 -11.09 -21.06 1.05
N LYS A 234 -10.78 -22.34 1.21
CA LYS A 234 -11.73 -23.44 0.94
C LYS A 234 -12.91 -23.47 1.91
N ALA A 235 -12.68 -23.10 3.16
CA ALA A 235 -13.74 -23.01 4.18
C ALA A 235 -14.61 -21.75 4.03
N HIS A 236 -14.06 -20.69 3.43
CA HIS A 236 -14.74 -19.42 3.16
C HIS A 236 -14.75 -19.10 1.66
N PRO A 237 -15.35 -19.96 0.80
CA PRO A 237 -15.41 -19.69 -0.62
C PRO A 237 -16.27 -18.47 -0.83
N ALA A 238 -15.64 -17.33 -1.13
CA ALA A 238 -16.25 -16.10 -1.59
C ALA A 238 -17.60 -15.76 -0.90
N GLN A 239 -17.52 -15.02 0.21
CA GLN A 239 -18.54 -13.99 0.44
C GLN A 239 -18.34 -12.94 -0.68
N GLN A 240 -18.86 -13.27 -1.87
CA GLN A 240 -18.91 -12.40 -3.05
C GLN A 240 -20.11 -11.47 -2.97
#